data_AF-A0A7J6GZP4-F1
#
_entry.id   AF-A0A7J6GZP4-F1
#
_cell.length_a   1.000
_cell.length_b   1.000
_cell.length_c   1.000
_cell.angle_alpha   90.00
_cell.angle_beta   90.00
_cell.angle_gamma   90.00
#
_symmetry.space_group_name_H-M   'P 1'
#
loop_
_entity.id
_entity.type
_entity.pdbx_description
1 polymer ?
#
loop_
_entity_poly.entity_id
_entity_poly.type
_entity_poly.pdbx_seq_one_letter_code
_entity_poly.pdbx_strand_id
1 'polypeptide(L)'
;MASGVGILSDWPWKPLGNFKYLLLAPWAMKSTYMFVTKKDPMERDFSTDDQILFTAILHYLAAYILPNGRNIAIWRTDGVIITIVLHAFVVEFLYYWLHRALHHHYLYSPVTHPFAELLAYIFLFSIPPATTTVTGIGSQAAIFGYMIYIDFMNNLGHCNFEFIPKWFFSVFPPLKYLMYTPSFHSLHHTQFRTNYSLFMPMYDYIYGTVDKSLEDLYQVSLKRKEELPNVVYLTHMTTPDSIYYMQIGFAGLASKPHSSSNSKWYLWLMWPLTTLSTLMIGIYGRTFVVESHRFHKLTLQTWAIPKYKIQYFLPWPKSSVNNLIEKAILDAEIKGVKKEDLNAHGEIYVKRYPELKVKVVDGSSLAVSVVLNSIPKGTTQVLLTGNLTKVAYAVALTLCQKGIQVASSKEEEYKKLKKSSINMSNNSTTNECLVFSQSYSEKIWLVGDGLSKEEQVKARKGTIFIPFSQFPPKPFRKDCFYHYTPAMHTPSTLQNLHSCENWLPRRVMSAWRIAGIVHGLEGWNEHECGFHTITDIHKVWEATLRHGFHPLPISHLKF
;
A
#
# COMPACT_ATOMS: atom_id res chain seq x y z
N MET A 1 7.43 -37.77 -29.88
CA MET A 1 6.57 -38.09 -28.71
C MET A 1 7.43 -37.96 -27.47
N ALA A 2 7.02 -37.17 -26.48
CA ALA A 2 7.72 -37.14 -25.19
C ALA A 2 7.37 -38.41 -24.41
N SER A 3 8.39 -39.17 -23.98
CA SER A 3 8.26 -40.52 -23.41
C SER A 3 8.38 -40.57 -21.88
N GLY A 4 8.36 -39.42 -21.19
CA GLY A 4 8.49 -39.35 -19.72
C GLY A 4 7.84 -38.11 -19.11
N VAL A 5 7.46 -38.22 -17.84
CA VAL A 5 6.89 -37.12 -17.05
C VAL A 5 8.01 -36.16 -16.65
N GLY A 6 7.83 -34.85 -16.85
CA GLY A 6 8.85 -33.85 -16.54
C GLY A 6 9.10 -33.71 -15.03
N ILE A 7 10.30 -33.27 -14.66
CA ILE A 7 10.73 -33.07 -13.26
C ILE A 7 9.76 -32.19 -12.45
N LEU A 8 9.12 -31.20 -13.08
CA LEU A 8 8.14 -30.30 -12.45
C LEU A 8 6.77 -30.95 -12.18
N SER A 9 6.49 -32.08 -12.84
CA SER A 9 5.27 -32.87 -12.63
C SER A 9 5.43 -33.86 -11.47
N ASP A 10 6.65 -34.37 -11.28
CA ASP A 10 6.95 -35.35 -10.24
C ASP A 10 7.39 -34.66 -8.93
N TRP A 11 8.20 -33.61 -8.98
CA TRP A 11 8.70 -32.93 -7.79
C TRP A 11 7.95 -31.61 -7.53
N PRO A 12 7.53 -31.30 -6.28
CA PRO A 12 7.74 -32.09 -5.06
C PRO A 12 6.61 -33.09 -4.75
N TRP A 13 5.52 -33.09 -5.53
CA TRP A 13 4.25 -33.66 -5.10
C TRP A 13 4.16 -35.19 -5.09
N LYS A 14 4.84 -35.86 -6.02
CA LYS A 14 4.77 -37.32 -6.20
C LYS A 14 5.64 -38.08 -5.18
N PRO A 15 6.89 -37.65 -4.86
CA PRO A 15 7.66 -38.21 -3.75
C PRO A 15 6.99 -38.03 -2.38
N LEU A 16 6.20 -36.97 -2.20
CA LEU A 16 5.56 -36.67 -0.91
C LEU A 16 4.37 -37.60 -0.59
N GLY A 17 3.82 -38.37 -1.52
CA GLY A 17 2.75 -39.33 -1.24
C GLY A 17 1.62 -38.76 -0.36
N ASN A 18 1.30 -39.43 0.75
CA ASN A 18 0.33 -38.94 1.74
C ASN A 18 0.91 -37.88 2.72
N PHE A 19 2.23 -37.69 2.78
CA PHE A 19 2.86 -36.64 3.60
C PHE A 19 2.52 -35.23 3.12
N LYS A 20 2.08 -35.05 1.87
CA LYS A 20 1.54 -33.75 1.42
C LYS A 20 0.34 -33.29 2.25
N TYR A 21 -0.46 -34.21 2.79
CA TYR A 21 -1.56 -33.86 3.68
C TYR A 21 -1.08 -33.43 5.07
N LEU A 22 0.05 -33.97 5.55
CA LEU A 22 0.72 -33.48 6.77
C LEU A 22 1.29 -32.06 6.60
N LEU A 23 1.63 -31.63 5.38
CA LEU A 23 2.03 -30.27 5.06
C LEU A 23 0.83 -29.31 4.89
N LEU A 24 -0.22 -29.76 4.21
CA LEU A 24 -1.40 -28.94 3.87
C LEU A 24 -2.42 -28.84 5.01
N ALA A 25 -2.62 -29.91 5.78
CA ALA A 25 -3.66 -29.97 6.82
C ALA A 25 -3.42 -28.99 7.98
N PRO A 26 -2.19 -28.79 8.50
CA PRO A 26 -1.95 -27.76 9.51
C PRO A 26 -2.25 -26.34 9.01
N TRP A 27 -2.03 -26.09 7.72
CA TRP A 27 -2.34 -24.81 7.08
C TRP A 27 -3.85 -24.62 6.90
N ALA A 28 -4.55 -25.62 6.38
CA ALA A 28 -6.00 -25.61 6.26
C ALA A 28 -6.68 -25.46 7.63
N MET A 29 -6.23 -26.21 8.65
CA MET A 29 -6.72 -26.08 10.03
C MET A 29 -6.46 -24.68 10.60
N LYS A 30 -5.29 -24.09 10.33
CA LYS A 30 -4.98 -22.72 10.77
C LYS A 30 -5.87 -21.69 10.08
N SER A 31 -6.11 -21.80 8.77
CA SER A 31 -7.03 -20.91 8.04
C SER A 31 -8.46 -21.03 8.57
N THR A 32 -8.95 -22.26 8.79
CA THR A 32 -10.27 -22.49 9.40
C THR A 32 -10.33 -21.97 10.84
N TYR A 33 -9.31 -22.20 11.66
CA TYR A 33 -9.24 -21.69 13.03
C TYR A 33 -9.23 -20.15 13.07
N MET A 34 -8.46 -19.50 12.20
CA MET A 34 -8.42 -18.03 12.08
C MET A 34 -9.78 -17.46 11.65
N PHE A 35 -10.51 -18.18 10.80
CA PHE A 35 -11.86 -17.79 10.37
C PHE A 35 -12.88 -17.93 11.51
N VAL A 36 -12.81 -19.03 12.28
CA VAL A 36 -13.77 -19.36 13.34
C VAL A 36 -13.51 -18.58 14.65
N THR A 37 -12.27 -18.24 14.96
CA THR A 37 -11.91 -17.63 16.27
C THR A 37 -11.89 -16.11 16.29
N LYS A 38 -12.02 -15.44 15.14
CA LYS A 38 -12.07 -13.98 15.07
C LYS A 38 -13.45 -13.42 15.44
N LYS A 39 -13.48 -12.64 16.52
CA LYS A 39 -14.70 -12.07 17.12
C LYS A 39 -15.33 -10.96 16.27
N ASP A 40 -14.55 -10.18 15.52
CA ASP A 40 -15.04 -9.06 14.72
C ASP A 40 -15.32 -9.50 13.26
N PRO A 41 -16.57 -9.38 12.75
CA PRO A 41 -16.91 -9.68 11.36
C PRO A 41 -16.11 -8.88 10.33
N MET A 42 -15.68 -7.65 10.65
CA MET A 42 -14.86 -6.83 9.73
C MET A 42 -13.41 -7.29 9.63
N GLU A 43 -12.96 -8.18 10.52
CA GLU A 43 -11.63 -8.82 10.47
C GLU A 43 -11.67 -10.24 9.89
N ARG A 44 -12.87 -10.75 9.56
CA ARG A 44 -13.09 -12.01 8.84
C ARG A 44 -12.95 -11.81 7.33
N ASP A 45 -11.87 -11.16 6.91
CA ASP A 45 -11.45 -11.29 5.52
C ASP A 45 -10.92 -12.71 5.35
N PHE A 46 -11.58 -13.51 4.50
CA PHE A 46 -10.88 -14.58 3.81
C PHE A 46 -9.74 -13.89 3.09
N SER A 47 -8.50 -14.10 3.54
CA SER A 47 -7.39 -13.54 2.77
C SER A 47 -7.47 -14.15 1.37
N THR A 48 -7.15 -13.38 0.33
CA THR A 48 -7.12 -13.89 -1.05
C THR A 48 -6.32 -15.22 -1.12
N ASP A 49 -5.29 -15.34 -0.27
CA ASP A 49 -4.49 -16.55 -0.06
C ASP A 49 -5.32 -17.77 0.41
N ASP A 50 -6.29 -17.58 1.31
CA ASP A 50 -7.18 -18.63 1.81
C ASP A 50 -8.18 -19.10 0.73
N GLN A 51 -8.65 -18.18 -0.13
CA GLN A 51 -9.52 -18.52 -1.25
C GLN A 51 -8.77 -19.31 -2.33
N ILE A 52 -7.52 -18.93 -2.63
CA ILE A 52 -6.66 -19.67 -3.58
C ILE A 52 -6.44 -21.10 -3.08
N LEU A 53 -6.11 -21.27 -1.79
CA LEU A 53 -5.88 -22.60 -1.22
C LEU A 53 -7.14 -23.45 -1.22
N PHE A 54 -8.28 -22.88 -0.81
CA PHE A 54 -9.57 -23.57 -0.83
C PHE A 54 -9.94 -24.00 -2.25
N THR A 55 -9.79 -23.11 -3.22
CA THR A 55 -10.07 -23.40 -4.63
C THR A 55 -9.14 -24.48 -5.17
N ALA A 56 -7.85 -24.47 -4.81
CA ALA A 56 -6.90 -25.52 -5.19
C ALA A 56 -7.28 -26.89 -4.62
N ILE A 57 -7.75 -26.95 -3.36
CA ILE A 57 -8.24 -28.19 -2.75
C ILE A 57 -9.48 -28.72 -3.49
N LEU A 58 -10.43 -27.84 -3.81
CA LEU A 58 -11.63 -28.22 -4.57
C LEU A 58 -11.27 -28.78 -5.95
N HIS A 59 -10.32 -28.16 -6.66
CA HIS A 59 -9.85 -28.65 -7.96
C HIS A 59 -9.13 -30.00 -7.83
N TYR A 60 -8.32 -30.19 -6.79
CA TYR A 60 -7.68 -31.47 -6.51
C TYR A 60 -8.70 -32.59 -6.25
N LEU A 61 -9.72 -32.30 -5.44
CA LEU A 61 -10.82 -33.23 -5.17
C LEU A 61 -11.62 -33.53 -6.44
N ALA A 62 -11.95 -32.50 -7.23
CA ALA A 62 -12.65 -32.64 -8.50
C ALA A 62 -11.86 -33.51 -9.48
N ALA A 63 -10.54 -33.35 -9.58
CA ALA A 63 -9.68 -34.19 -10.40
C ALA A 63 -9.69 -35.67 -9.95
N TYR A 64 -9.95 -35.94 -8.67
CA TYR A 64 -10.04 -37.29 -8.13
C TYR A 64 -11.43 -37.91 -8.29
N ILE A 65 -12.49 -37.12 -8.13
CA ILE A 65 -13.89 -37.56 -8.09
C ILE A 65 -14.49 -37.63 -9.50
N LEU A 66 -14.21 -36.65 -10.36
CA LEU A 66 -14.85 -36.57 -11.67
C LEU A 66 -14.25 -37.58 -12.65
N PRO A 67 -15.08 -38.25 -13.46
CA PRO A 67 -14.58 -39.04 -14.58
C PRO A 67 -13.76 -38.13 -15.51
N ASN A 68 -12.63 -38.64 -16.00
CA ASN A 68 -11.64 -37.92 -16.80
C ASN A 68 -10.91 -36.76 -16.09
N GLY A 69 -11.16 -36.50 -14.80
CA GLY A 69 -10.54 -35.40 -14.05
C GLY A 69 -9.02 -35.46 -13.92
N ARG A 70 -8.42 -36.66 -14.02
CA ARG A 70 -6.95 -36.84 -14.00
C ARG A 70 -6.30 -36.71 -15.37
N ASN A 71 -7.07 -36.80 -16.45
CA ASN A 71 -6.59 -36.91 -17.82
C ASN A 71 -7.10 -35.74 -18.67
N ILE A 72 -6.95 -34.52 -18.16
CA ILE A 72 -7.35 -33.30 -18.86
C ILE A 72 -6.20 -32.83 -19.74
N ALA A 73 -6.45 -32.63 -21.03
CA ALA A 73 -5.45 -32.12 -21.97
C ALA A 73 -5.02 -30.69 -21.58
N ILE A 74 -3.75 -30.34 -21.81
CA ILE A 74 -3.26 -28.97 -21.56
C ILE A 74 -4.08 -27.96 -22.39
N TRP A 75 -4.33 -28.31 -23.66
CA TRP A 75 -5.12 -27.52 -24.59
C TRP A 75 -6.09 -28.41 -25.38
N ARG A 76 -7.36 -27.99 -25.44
CA ARG A 76 -8.39 -28.59 -26.28
C ARG A 76 -9.37 -27.52 -26.75
N THR A 77 -9.43 -27.29 -28.05
CA THR A 77 -10.20 -26.17 -28.64
C THR A 77 -11.70 -26.31 -28.42
N ASP A 78 -12.25 -27.52 -28.59
CA ASP A 78 -13.66 -27.79 -28.33
C ASP A 78 -14.04 -27.61 -26.85
N GLY A 79 -13.18 -28.03 -25.92
CA GLY A 79 -13.32 -27.76 -24.49
C GLY A 79 -13.34 -26.27 -24.17
N VAL A 80 -12.47 -25.48 -24.81
CA VAL A 80 -12.45 -24.01 -24.68
C VAL A 80 -13.77 -23.41 -25.18
N ILE A 81 -14.21 -23.78 -26.39
CA ILE A 81 -15.45 -23.27 -26.98
C ILE A 81 -16.66 -23.63 -26.13
N ILE A 82 -16.79 -24.88 -25.70
CA ILE A 82 -17.91 -25.33 -24.87
C ILE A 82 -17.89 -24.66 -23.50
N THR A 83 -16.72 -24.37 -22.92
CA THR A 83 -16.63 -23.59 -21.68
C THR A 83 -17.26 -22.20 -21.86
N ILE A 84 -16.94 -21.50 -22.96
CA ILE A 84 -17.47 -20.17 -23.27
C ILE A 84 -18.99 -20.24 -23.50
N VAL A 85 -19.46 -21.21 -24.28
CA VAL A 85 -20.90 -21.40 -24.58
C VAL A 85 -21.69 -21.70 -23.31
N LEU A 86 -21.20 -22.61 -22.46
CA LEU A 86 -21.85 -22.94 -21.19
C LEU A 86 -21.89 -21.73 -20.26
N HIS A 87 -20.84 -20.93 -20.21
CA HIS A 87 -20.87 -19.69 -19.43
C HIS A 87 -21.96 -18.74 -19.97
N ALA A 88 -21.88 -18.38 -21.24
CA ALA A 88 -22.75 -17.37 -21.85
C ALA A 88 -24.24 -17.74 -21.82
N PHE A 89 -24.59 -19.02 -21.95
CA PHE A 89 -25.98 -19.45 -22.10
C PHE A 89 -26.56 -20.23 -20.93
N VAL A 90 -25.74 -20.88 -20.10
CA VAL A 90 -26.22 -21.64 -18.93
C VAL A 90 -25.96 -20.86 -17.65
N VAL A 91 -24.71 -20.47 -17.41
CA VAL A 91 -24.32 -19.77 -16.17
C VAL A 91 -25.02 -18.42 -16.06
N GLU A 92 -24.89 -17.58 -17.09
CA GLU A 92 -25.51 -16.24 -17.13
C GLU A 92 -27.04 -16.31 -17.01
N PHE A 93 -27.68 -17.26 -17.72
CA PHE A 93 -29.13 -17.44 -17.65
C PHE A 93 -29.62 -17.83 -16.26
N LEU A 94 -29.00 -18.86 -15.67
CA LEU A 94 -29.37 -19.34 -14.34
C LEU A 94 -29.10 -18.27 -13.28
N TYR A 95 -27.97 -17.56 -13.39
CA TYR A 95 -27.66 -16.46 -12.48
C TYR A 95 -28.69 -15.35 -12.58
N TYR A 96 -29.02 -14.88 -13.78
CA TYR A 96 -29.98 -13.79 -13.99
C TYR A 96 -31.30 -14.03 -13.23
N TRP A 97 -31.89 -15.22 -13.39
CA TRP A 97 -33.15 -15.54 -12.74
C TRP A 97 -33.02 -15.72 -11.23
N LEU A 98 -31.93 -16.35 -10.78
CA LEU A 98 -31.66 -16.52 -9.36
C LEU A 98 -31.45 -15.17 -8.68
N HIS A 99 -30.61 -14.32 -9.26
CA HIS A 99 -30.31 -12.98 -8.74
C HIS A 99 -31.57 -12.11 -8.69
N ARG A 100 -32.37 -12.12 -9.77
CA ARG A 100 -33.66 -11.44 -9.79
C ARG A 100 -34.64 -11.96 -8.74
N ALA A 101 -34.65 -13.27 -8.47
CA ALA A 101 -35.46 -13.87 -7.42
C ALA A 101 -34.99 -13.46 -6.02
N LEU A 102 -33.67 -13.37 -5.78
CA LEU A 102 -33.09 -12.93 -4.51
C LEU A 102 -33.46 -11.47 -4.18
N HIS A 103 -33.66 -10.63 -5.19
CA HIS A 103 -34.17 -9.25 -5.03
C HIS A 103 -35.70 -9.17 -4.90
N HIS A 104 -36.41 -10.28 -4.96
CA HIS A 104 -37.84 -10.31 -4.69
C HIS A 104 -38.09 -10.08 -3.19
N HIS A 105 -39.08 -9.26 -2.84
CA HIS A 105 -39.27 -8.77 -1.46
C HIS A 105 -39.46 -9.87 -0.39
N TYR A 106 -39.88 -11.07 -0.78
CA TYR A 106 -40.05 -12.22 0.11
C TYR A 106 -38.72 -12.96 0.43
N LEU A 107 -37.72 -12.84 -0.44
CA LEU A 107 -36.42 -13.51 -0.32
C LEU A 107 -35.30 -12.54 0.06
N TYR A 108 -35.52 -11.24 -0.15
CA TYR A 108 -34.55 -10.21 0.19
C TYR A 108 -34.39 -10.06 1.71
N SER A 109 -33.23 -10.45 2.21
CA SER A 109 -32.73 -10.04 3.51
C SER A 109 -31.25 -9.63 3.37
N PRO A 110 -30.83 -8.50 3.98
CA PRO A 110 -29.45 -8.02 3.90
C PRO A 110 -28.40 -9.02 4.40
N VAL A 111 -28.82 -10.01 5.19
CA VAL A 111 -27.94 -11.03 5.78
C VAL A 111 -27.90 -12.31 4.95
N THR A 112 -29.04 -12.73 4.39
CA THR A 112 -29.15 -14.01 3.66
C THR A 112 -28.81 -13.86 2.18
N HIS A 113 -29.03 -12.68 1.59
CA HIS A 113 -28.75 -12.43 0.18
C HIS A 113 -27.27 -12.66 -0.18
N PRO A 114 -26.27 -12.09 0.53
CA PRO A 114 -24.87 -12.28 0.15
C PRO A 114 -24.38 -13.72 0.34
N PHE A 115 -24.94 -14.45 1.31
CA PHE A 115 -24.59 -15.85 1.56
C PHE A 115 -25.19 -16.79 0.50
N ALA A 116 -26.45 -16.58 0.12
CA ALA A 116 -27.09 -17.34 -0.95
C ALA A 116 -26.41 -17.09 -2.31
N GLU A 117 -26.01 -15.84 -2.56
CA GLU A 117 -25.25 -15.44 -3.75
C GLU A 117 -23.86 -16.11 -3.80
N LEU A 118 -23.16 -16.23 -2.68
CA LEU A 118 -21.88 -16.97 -2.61
C LEU A 118 -22.05 -18.46 -2.96
N LEU A 119 -23.07 -19.13 -2.43
CA LEU A 119 -23.35 -20.53 -2.77
C LEU A 119 -23.73 -20.68 -4.26
N ALA A 120 -24.48 -19.72 -4.78
CA ALA A 120 -24.82 -19.65 -6.19
C ALA A 120 -23.57 -19.55 -7.07
N TYR A 121 -22.61 -18.68 -6.72
CA TYR A 121 -21.36 -18.55 -7.47
C TYR A 121 -20.57 -19.86 -7.50
N ILE A 122 -20.41 -20.52 -6.35
CA ILE A 122 -19.67 -21.80 -6.28
C ILE A 122 -20.32 -22.83 -7.21
N PHE A 123 -21.65 -22.97 -7.16
CA PHE A 123 -22.37 -23.92 -7.99
C PHE A 123 -22.29 -23.55 -9.48
N LEU A 124 -22.67 -22.33 -9.84
CA LEU A 124 -22.79 -21.89 -11.22
C LEU A 124 -21.44 -21.88 -11.95
N PHE A 125 -20.38 -21.37 -11.31
CA PHE A 125 -19.06 -21.37 -11.91
C PHE A 125 -18.43 -22.76 -11.99
N SER A 126 -18.93 -23.75 -11.25
CA SER A 126 -18.47 -25.13 -11.42
C SER A 126 -19.03 -25.82 -12.67
N ILE A 127 -20.13 -25.33 -13.25
CA ILE A 127 -20.83 -25.99 -14.37
C ILE A 127 -19.92 -26.14 -15.61
N PRO A 128 -19.28 -25.08 -16.16
CA PRO A 128 -18.44 -25.24 -17.35
C PRO A 128 -17.23 -26.18 -17.17
N PRO A 129 -16.39 -26.04 -16.12
CA PRO A 129 -15.24 -26.93 -15.94
C PRO A 129 -15.67 -28.37 -15.59
N ALA A 130 -16.74 -28.58 -14.82
CA ALA A 130 -17.24 -29.92 -14.52
C ALA A 130 -17.80 -30.61 -15.78
N THR A 131 -18.61 -29.90 -16.59
CA THR A 131 -19.22 -30.47 -17.80
C THR A 131 -18.17 -30.87 -18.84
N THR A 132 -17.19 -30.00 -19.08
CA THR A 132 -16.09 -30.32 -20.01
C THR A 132 -15.20 -31.43 -19.45
N THR A 133 -14.99 -31.51 -18.14
CA THR A 133 -14.24 -32.63 -17.55
C THR A 133 -14.99 -33.95 -17.74
N VAL A 134 -16.26 -34.03 -17.34
CA VAL A 134 -17.06 -35.26 -17.36
C VAL A 134 -17.22 -35.83 -18.79
N THR A 135 -17.40 -34.96 -19.78
CA THR A 135 -17.55 -35.37 -21.19
C THR A 135 -16.23 -35.76 -21.87
N GLY A 136 -15.11 -35.76 -21.14
CA GLY A 136 -13.77 -36.00 -21.70
C GLY A 136 -13.23 -34.80 -22.50
N ILE A 137 -14.04 -33.75 -22.59
CA ILE A 137 -13.89 -32.39 -23.14
C ILE A 137 -12.69 -31.53 -22.78
N GLY A 138 -12.16 -31.78 -21.58
CA GLY A 138 -11.54 -30.76 -20.76
C GLY A 138 -10.23 -30.19 -21.32
N SER A 139 -10.00 -28.91 -21.04
CA SER A 139 -8.76 -28.19 -21.36
C SER A 139 -8.27 -27.48 -20.10
N GLN A 140 -7.05 -27.78 -19.63
CA GLN A 140 -6.47 -27.14 -18.45
C GLN A 140 -6.38 -25.62 -18.66
N ALA A 141 -5.95 -25.19 -19.85
CA ALA A 141 -5.92 -23.77 -20.21
C ALA A 141 -7.31 -23.11 -20.12
N ALA A 142 -8.38 -23.82 -20.49
CA ALA A 142 -9.75 -23.29 -20.38
C ALA A 142 -10.17 -23.14 -18.91
N ILE A 143 -9.87 -24.12 -18.05
CA ILE A 143 -10.21 -24.08 -16.62
C ILE A 143 -9.49 -22.91 -15.93
N PHE A 144 -8.17 -22.80 -16.12
CA PHE A 144 -7.39 -21.69 -15.55
C PHE A 144 -7.81 -20.33 -16.13
N GLY A 145 -8.00 -20.25 -17.45
CA GLY A 145 -8.46 -19.03 -18.12
C GLY A 145 -9.84 -18.59 -17.65
N TYR A 146 -10.75 -19.54 -17.41
CA TYR A 146 -12.09 -19.26 -16.91
C TYR A 146 -12.09 -18.72 -15.48
N MET A 147 -11.24 -19.25 -14.60
CA MET A 147 -11.04 -18.68 -13.26
C MET A 147 -10.53 -17.23 -13.31
N ILE A 148 -9.51 -16.98 -14.13
CA ILE A 148 -8.97 -15.63 -14.33
C ILE A 148 -10.05 -14.70 -14.88
N TYR A 149 -10.87 -15.18 -15.82
CA TYR A 149 -11.98 -14.42 -16.38
C TYR A 149 -13.02 -14.04 -15.34
N ILE A 150 -13.47 -14.98 -14.50
CA ILE A 150 -14.44 -14.71 -13.42
C ILE A 150 -13.91 -13.64 -12.48
N ASP A 151 -12.68 -13.80 -11.99
CA ASP A 151 -12.06 -12.85 -11.07
C ASP A 151 -11.86 -11.48 -11.74
N PHE A 152 -11.41 -11.46 -12.99
CA PHE A 152 -11.24 -10.23 -13.75
C PHE A 152 -12.56 -9.48 -13.92
N MET A 153 -13.62 -10.17 -14.35
CA MET A 153 -14.92 -9.58 -14.59
C MET A 153 -15.53 -9.06 -13.29
N ASN A 154 -15.51 -9.85 -12.22
CA ASN A 154 -16.01 -9.42 -10.92
C ASN A 154 -15.27 -8.17 -10.41
N ASN A 155 -13.93 -8.15 -10.50
CA ASN A 155 -13.13 -6.99 -10.11
C ASN A 155 -13.39 -5.77 -11.02
N LEU A 156 -13.57 -5.97 -12.32
CA LEU A 156 -13.96 -4.92 -13.26
C LEU A 156 -15.28 -4.29 -12.81
N GLY A 157 -16.28 -5.08 -12.45
CA GLY A 157 -17.55 -4.56 -11.94
C GLY A 157 -17.45 -3.70 -10.70
N HIS A 158 -16.54 -4.05 -9.79
CA HIS A 158 -16.41 -3.43 -8.47
C HIS A 158 -15.29 -2.38 -8.35
N CYS A 159 -14.55 -2.10 -9.42
CA CYS A 159 -13.39 -1.19 -9.36
C CYS A 159 -13.77 0.30 -9.22
N ASN A 160 -15.07 0.65 -9.28
CA ASN A 160 -15.61 2.01 -9.20
C ASN A 160 -15.00 3.01 -10.21
N PHE A 161 -14.31 2.52 -11.24
CA PHE A 161 -13.63 3.33 -12.25
C PHE A 161 -14.03 2.86 -13.64
N GLU A 162 -14.67 3.73 -14.43
CA GLU A 162 -15.06 3.40 -15.80
C GLU A 162 -13.89 3.67 -16.75
N PHE A 163 -13.24 2.58 -17.18
CA PHE A 163 -12.10 2.63 -18.10
C PHE A 163 -12.36 1.94 -19.44
N ILE A 164 -13.55 1.36 -19.65
CA ILE A 164 -13.91 0.77 -20.94
C ILE A 164 -14.22 1.91 -21.91
N PRO A 165 -13.44 2.11 -22.98
CA PRO A 165 -13.66 3.24 -23.87
C PRO A 165 -14.78 2.94 -24.86
N LYS A 166 -15.53 3.97 -25.28
CA LYS A 166 -16.67 3.81 -26.21
C LYS A 166 -16.34 3.03 -27.48
N TRP A 167 -15.13 3.23 -28.02
CA TRP A 167 -14.75 2.63 -29.30
C TRP A 167 -14.70 1.09 -29.24
N PHE A 168 -14.54 0.48 -28.05
CA PHE A 168 -14.65 -0.98 -27.90
C PHE A 168 -16.01 -1.49 -28.40
N PHE A 169 -17.09 -0.81 -28.02
CA PHE A 169 -18.44 -1.15 -28.47
C PHE A 169 -18.74 -0.66 -29.89
N SER A 170 -17.99 0.31 -30.42
CA SER A 170 -18.15 0.74 -31.82
C SER A 170 -17.48 -0.23 -32.79
N VAL A 171 -16.31 -0.79 -32.44
CA VAL A 171 -15.57 -1.75 -33.26
C VAL A 171 -16.23 -3.12 -33.26
N PHE A 172 -16.74 -3.57 -32.11
CA PHE A 172 -17.49 -4.83 -32.00
C PHE A 172 -18.78 -4.62 -31.21
N PRO A 173 -19.87 -4.15 -31.87
CA PRO A 173 -21.15 -3.87 -31.21
C PRO A 173 -21.72 -5.01 -30.35
N PRO A 174 -21.59 -6.30 -30.73
CA PRO A 174 -22.06 -7.39 -29.89
C PRO A 174 -21.43 -7.42 -28.49
N LEU A 175 -20.23 -6.84 -28.30
CA LEU A 175 -19.54 -6.83 -27.01
C LEU A 175 -20.36 -6.21 -25.89
N LYS A 176 -21.22 -5.23 -26.21
CA LYS A 176 -22.10 -4.57 -25.24
C LYS A 176 -23.05 -5.55 -24.52
N TYR A 177 -23.38 -6.67 -25.17
CA TYR A 177 -24.23 -7.72 -24.60
C TYR A 177 -23.43 -8.82 -23.92
N LEU A 178 -22.17 -9.00 -24.30
CA LEU A 178 -21.28 -10.08 -23.85
C LEU A 178 -20.34 -9.66 -22.70
N MET A 179 -20.34 -8.38 -22.33
CA MET A 179 -19.48 -7.86 -21.27
C MET A 179 -20.12 -6.60 -20.68
N TYR A 180 -20.38 -6.62 -19.38
CA TYR A 180 -20.81 -5.44 -18.64
C TYR A 180 -19.64 -4.47 -18.37
N THR A 181 -19.99 -3.25 -17.97
CA THR A 181 -19.02 -2.23 -17.55
C THR A 181 -19.13 -1.95 -16.05
N PRO A 182 -18.12 -1.34 -15.42
CA PRO A 182 -18.21 -0.87 -14.03
C PRO A 182 -19.47 -0.04 -13.77
N SER A 183 -19.86 0.85 -14.71
CA SER A 183 -21.10 1.63 -14.61
C SER A 183 -22.37 0.77 -14.58
N PHE A 184 -22.44 -0.31 -15.38
CA PHE A 184 -23.59 -1.22 -15.38
C PHE A 184 -23.82 -1.85 -14.01
N HIS A 185 -22.77 -2.39 -13.42
CA HIS A 185 -22.83 -3.10 -12.14
C HIS A 185 -22.97 -2.18 -10.94
N SER A 186 -22.27 -1.05 -10.94
CA SER A 186 -22.41 -0.03 -9.89
C SER A 186 -23.86 0.45 -9.76
N LEU A 187 -24.57 0.58 -10.88
CA LEU A 187 -25.94 1.03 -10.90
C LEU A 187 -26.89 0.00 -10.24
N HIS A 188 -26.65 -1.30 -10.42
CA HIS A 188 -27.39 -2.36 -9.72
C HIS A 188 -27.31 -2.21 -8.19
N HIS A 189 -26.12 -1.94 -7.64
CA HIS A 189 -25.92 -1.72 -6.20
C HIS A 189 -26.64 -0.48 -5.64
N THR A 190 -27.07 0.44 -6.52
CA THR A 190 -27.88 1.61 -6.15
C THR A 190 -29.37 1.43 -6.48
N GLN A 191 -29.67 0.65 -7.51
CA GLN A 191 -31.00 0.38 -8.05
C GLN A 191 -31.19 -1.14 -8.13
N PHE A 192 -31.52 -1.76 -7.00
CA PHE A 192 -31.59 -3.23 -6.85
C PHE A 192 -32.61 -3.95 -7.75
N ARG A 193 -33.40 -3.20 -8.55
CA ARG A 193 -34.44 -3.74 -9.43
C ARG A 193 -34.08 -3.71 -10.92
N THR A 194 -32.87 -3.33 -11.26
CA THR A 194 -32.35 -3.26 -12.64
C THR A 194 -30.97 -3.93 -12.73
N ASN A 195 -30.54 -4.26 -13.94
CA ASN A 195 -29.20 -4.80 -14.24
C ASN A 195 -28.85 -6.08 -13.43
N TYR A 196 -29.59 -7.18 -13.64
CA TYR A 196 -29.43 -8.43 -12.90
C TYR A 196 -28.39 -9.40 -13.46
N SER A 197 -27.93 -9.22 -14.70
CA SER A 197 -26.94 -10.06 -15.35
C SER A 197 -25.66 -10.17 -14.54
N LEU A 198 -24.97 -11.32 -14.67
CA LEU A 198 -23.71 -11.58 -13.97
C LEU A 198 -22.59 -10.79 -14.62
N PHE A 199 -22.16 -11.22 -15.81
CA PHE A 199 -21.12 -10.56 -16.60
C PHE A 199 -21.60 -10.18 -18.00
N MET A 200 -22.69 -10.78 -18.50
CA MET A 200 -23.21 -10.54 -19.84
C MET A 200 -24.58 -9.84 -19.80
N PRO A 201 -24.66 -8.53 -20.10
CA PRO A 201 -25.93 -7.77 -20.08
C PRO A 201 -27.02 -8.28 -21.01
N MET A 202 -26.73 -9.25 -21.90
CA MET A 202 -27.66 -9.82 -22.86
C MET A 202 -29.05 -10.12 -22.26
N TYR A 203 -29.11 -10.73 -21.07
CA TYR A 203 -30.39 -11.11 -20.45
C TYR A 203 -31.17 -9.90 -19.94
N ASP A 204 -30.52 -8.85 -19.41
CA ASP A 204 -31.20 -7.61 -19.09
C ASP A 204 -31.78 -6.92 -20.32
N TYR A 205 -31.10 -6.99 -21.47
CA TYR A 205 -31.62 -6.48 -22.74
C TYR A 205 -32.82 -7.31 -23.23
N ILE A 206 -32.75 -8.64 -23.17
CA ILE A 206 -33.84 -9.55 -23.57
C ILE A 206 -35.10 -9.31 -22.71
N TYR A 207 -34.92 -9.15 -21.40
CA TYR A 207 -36.03 -9.06 -20.45
C TYR A 207 -36.39 -7.62 -20.04
N GLY A 208 -35.76 -6.62 -20.65
CA GLY A 208 -36.08 -5.21 -20.43
C GLY A 208 -35.77 -4.70 -19.03
N THR A 209 -34.74 -5.24 -18.37
CA THR A 209 -34.33 -4.86 -17.01
C THR A 209 -33.09 -3.96 -16.96
N VAL A 210 -32.62 -3.47 -18.11
CA VAL A 210 -31.54 -2.46 -18.18
C VAL A 210 -32.02 -1.13 -17.59
N ASP A 211 -31.22 -0.56 -16.70
CA ASP A 211 -31.52 0.75 -16.11
C ASP A 211 -31.46 1.87 -17.16
N LYS A 212 -32.44 2.78 -17.11
CA LYS A 212 -32.57 3.88 -18.07
C LYS A 212 -31.43 4.89 -17.99
N SER A 213 -30.82 5.05 -16.83
CA SER A 213 -29.72 6.00 -16.59
C SER A 213 -28.34 5.45 -16.96
N LEU A 214 -28.26 4.20 -17.42
CA LEU A 214 -26.99 3.52 -17.71
C LEU A 214 -26.10 4.29 -18.69
N GLU A 215 -26.66 4.72 -19.83
CA GLU A 215 -25.88 5.41 -20.86
C GLU A 215 -25.39 6.76 -20.32
N ASP A 216 -26.26 7.52 -19.64
CA ASP A 216 -25.88 8.81 -19.05
C ASP A 216 -24.77 8.65 -18.01
N LEU A 217 -24.89 7.66 -17.11
CA LEU A 217 -23.86 7.36 -16.10
C LEU A 217 -22.54 6.95 -16.74
N TYR A 218 -22.56 6.07 -17.75
CA TYR A 218 -21.37 5.67 -18.50
C TYR A 218 -20.71 6.88 -19.17
N GLN A 219 -21.50 7.75 -19.81
CA GLN A 219 -21.01 8.97 -20.46
C GLN A 219 -20.41 9.99 -19.49
N VAL A 220 -21.06 10.19 -18.36
CA VAL A 220 -20.58 11.10 -17.30
C VAL A 220 -19.30 10.54 -16.68
N SER A 221 -19.24 9.23 -16.42
CA SER A 221 -18.06 8.57 -15.85
C SER A 221 -16.84 8.70 -16.76
N LEU A 222 -16.99 8.48 -18.07
CA LEU A 222 -15.89 8.63 -19.05
C LEU A 222 -15.38 10.06 -19.19
N LYS A 223 -16.23 11.06 -18.93
CA LYS A 223 -15.88 12.49 -19.00
C LYS A 223 -15.47 13.05 -17.64
N ARG A 224 -15.50 12.24 -16.58
CA ARG A 224 -15.21 12.68 -15.22
C ARG A 224 -13.77 13.15 -15.17
N LYS A 225 -13.57 14.44 -14.88
CA LYS A 225 -12.24 14.99 -14.66
C LYS A 225 -11.68 14.40 -13.37
N GLU A 226 -10.38 14.11 -13.39
CA GLU A 226 -9.65 13.70 -12.21
C GLU A 226 -9.83 14.76 -11.10
N GLU A 227 -10.17 14.29 -9.89
CA GLU A 227 -10.31 15.18 -8.73
C GLU A 227 -8.93 15.69 -8.35
N LEU A 228 -8.72 17.00 -8.45
CA LEU A 228 -7.43 17.61 -8.11
C LEU A 228 -7.18 17.46 -6.59
N PRO A 229 -6.03 16.91 -6.17
CA PRO A 229 -5.70 16.81 -4.76
C PRO A 229 -5.41 18.20 -4.17
N ASN A 230 -5.85 18.43 -2.93
CA ASN A 230 -5.44 19.60 -2.17
C ASN A 230 -4.03 19.43 -1.58
N VAL A 231 -3.65 18.20 -1.25
CA VAL A 231 -2.32 17.86 -0.71
C VAL A 231 -1.79 16.62 -1.41
N VAL A 232 -0.54 16.70 -1.88
CA VAL A 232 0.19 15.59 -2.48
C VAL A 232 1.38 15.22 -1.60
N TYR A 233 1.45 13.95 -1.19
CA TYR A 233 2.61 13.38 -0.53
C TYR A 233 3.43 12.56 -1.52
N LEU A 234 4.68 12.94 -1.73
CA LEU A 234 5.60 12.18 -2.59
C LEU A 234 6.31 11.11 -1.78
N THR A 235 6.27 9.87 -2.28
CA THR A 235 6.95 8.72 -1.67
C THR A 235 7.74 7.92 -2.71
N HIS A 236 8.53 6.96 -2.26
CA HIS A 236 9.30 6.07 -3.13
C HIS A 236 9.44 4.68 -2.50
N MET A 237 9.75 3.69 -3.33
CA MET A 237 9.95 2.32 -2.85
C MET A 237 11.26 2.21 -2.06
N THR A 238 11.27 1.39 -1.02
CA THR A 238 12.44 1.24 -0.15
C THR A 238 13.32 0.06 -0.59
N THR A 239 12.68 -1.04 -0.96
CA THR A 239 13.28 -2.34 -1.30
C THR A 239 12.48 -2.98 -2.43
N PRO A 240 13.04 -3.94 -3.20
CA PRO A 240 12.30 -4.61 -4.28
C PRO A 240 10.95 -5.21 -3.84
N ASP A 241 10.88 -5.75 -2.62
CA ASP A 241 9.66 -6.34 -2.08
C ASP A 241 8.65 -5.30 -1.52
N SER A 242 9.04 -4.04 -1.34
CA SER A 242 8.14 -2.99 -0.84
C SER A 242 6.94 -2.72 -1.74
N ILE A 243 7.02 -3.05 -3.04
CA ILE A 243 5.90 -2.94 -3.98
C ILE A 243 4.69 -3.79 -3.55
N TYR A 244 4.93 -4.92 -2.88
CA TYR A 244 3.89 -5.81 -2.41
C TYR A 244 3.13 -5.29 -1.19
N TYR A 245 3.71 -4.31 -0.49
CA TYR A 245 3.11 -3.64 0.67
C TYR A 245 2.40 -2.34 0.30
N MET A 246 2.32 -2.00 -0.99
CA MET A 246 1.47 -0.92 -1.49
C MET A 246 0.04 -1.42 -1.70
N GLN A 247 -0.97 -0.55 -1.64
CA GLN A 247 -2.37 -0.95 -1.87
C GLN A 247 -2.59 -1.64 -3.23
N ILE A 248 -1.85 -1.22 -4.26
CA ILE A 248 -1.88 -1.80 -5.61
C ILE A 248 -1.24 -3.21 -5.65
N GLY A 249 -0.42 -3.56 -4.65
CA GLY A 249 0.20 -4.88 -4.52
C GLY A 249 -0.76 -5.90 -3.93
N PHE A 250 -0.61 -6.20 -2.64
CA PHE A 250 -1.48 -7.14 -1.94
C PHE A 250 -2.11 -6.46 -0.73
N ALA A 251 -3.44 -6.31 -0.71
CA ALA A 251 -4.16 -5.69 0.40
C ALA A 251 -3.78 -6.31 1.76
N GLY A 252 -3.70 -7.65 1.84
CA GLY A 252 -3.31 -8.36 3.06
C GLY A 252 -1.89 -8.03 3.57
N LEU A 253 -0.94 -7.80 2.66
CA LEU A 253 0.42 -7.36 3.01
C LEU A 253 0.48 -5.87 3.33
N ALA A 254 -0.14 -5.04 2.48
CA ALA A 254 -0.22 -3.59 2.66
C ALA A 254 -0.87 -3.20 4.00
N SER A 255 -1.77 -4.03 4.50
CA SER A 255 -2.45 -3.82 5.77
C SER A 255 -1.57 -4.08 7.02
N LYS A 256 -0.32 -4.53 6.83
CA LYS A 256 0.66 -4.88 7.86
C LYS A 256 1.96 -4.09 7.67
N PRO A 257 2.67 -3.75 8.76
CA PRO A 257 3.97 -3.09 8.65
C PRO A 257 4.97 -3.89 7.82
N HIS A 258 5.66 -3.21 6.90
CA HIS A 258 6.81 -3.75 6.20
C HIS A 258 7.97 -3.90 7.18
N SER A 259 8.46 -5.12 7.38
CA SER A 259 9.64 -5.38 8.18
C SER A 259 10.71 -6.06 7.35
N SER A 260 11.85 -5.40 7.20
CA SER A 260 13.03 -5.96 6.53
C SER A 260 13.61 -7.19 7.26
N SER A 261 13.33 -7.38 8.56
CA SER A 261 13.79 -8.56 9.30
C SER A 261 12.92 -9.79 9.08
N ASN A 262 11.69 -9.61 8.58
CA ASN A 262 10.70 -10.66 8.34
C ASN A 262 10.30 -10.72 6.86
N SER A 263 11.28 -10.55 5.95
CA SER A 263 11.06 -10.84 4.53
C SER A 263 10.61 -12.29 4.42
N LYS A 264 9.33 -12.48 4.12
CA LYS A 264 8.72 -13.79 4.16
C LYS A 264 9.34 -14.62 3.04
N TRP A 265 9.76 -15.84 3.36
CA TRP A 265 10.46 -16.72 2.43
C TRP A 265 9.73 -16.88 1.08
N TYR A 266 8.40 -16.83 1.08
CA TYR A 266 7.61 -16.97 -0.15
C TYR A 266 7.67 -15.74 -1.06
N LEU A 267 8.00 -14.55 -0.56
CA LEU A 267 8.18 -13.36 -1.41
C LEU A 267 9.38 -13.53 -2.35
N TRP A 268 10.35 -14.39 -2.02
CA TRP A 268 11.41 -14.77 -2.95
C TRP A 268 10.88 -15.50 -4.18
N LEU A 269 9.78 -16.26 -4.08
CA LEU A 269 9.17 -16.91 -5.24
C LEU A 269 8.55 -15.89 -6.21
N MET A 270 8.26 -14.68 -5.73
CA MET A 270 7.69 -13.59 -6.53
C MET A 270 8.74 -12.83 -7.34
N TRP A 271 10.02 -13.23 -7.30
CA TRP A 271 11.10 -12.56 -8.01
C TRP A 271 10.82 -12.30 -9.52
N PRO A 272 10.13 -13.17 -10.30
CA PRO A 272 9.83 -12.86 -11.70
C PRO A 272 8.84 -11.68 -11.83
N LEU A 273 7.91 -11.56 -10.88
CA LEU A 273 6.99 -10.43 -10.82
C LEU A 273 7.72 -9.17 -10.35
N THR A 274 8.66 -9.27 -9.39
CA THR A 274 9.49 -8.16 -8.95
C THR A 274 10.39 -7.63 -10.07
N THR A 275 10.97 -8.51 -10.89
CA THR A 275 11.82 -8.11 -12.01
C THR A 275 10.98 -7.47 -13.11
N LEU A 276 9.83 -8.06 -13.45
CA LEU A 276 8.89 -7.48 -14.40
C LEU A 276 8.39 -6.11 -13.93
N SER A 277 7.99 -5.97 -12.67
CA SER A 277 7.54 -4.70 -12.12
C SER A 277 8.66 -3.65 -12.16
N THR A 278 9.89 -4.03 -11.81
CA THR A 278 11.07 -3.16 -11.88
C THR A 278 11.36 -2.70 -13.31
N LEU A 279 11.22 -3.58 -14.30
CA LEU A 279 11.34 -3.22 -15.72
C LEU A 279 10.24 -2.24 -16.14
N MET A 280 8.99 -2.51 -15.77
CA MET A 280 7.85 -1.64 -16.07
C MET A 280 7.99 -0.26 -15.43
N ILE A 281 8.38 -0.21 -14.15
CA ILE A 281 8.74 1.00 -13.40
C ILE A 281 9.83 1.80 -14.14
N GLY A 282 10.83 1.10 -14.68
CA GLY A 282 11.90 1.69 -15.49
C GLY A 282 11.39 2.31 -16.81
N ILE A 283 10.42 1.68 -17.48
CA ILE A 283 9.86 2.12 -18.77
C ILE A 283 8.88 3.27 -18.59
N TYR A 284 7.96 3.18 -17.63
CA TYR A 284 6.87 4.16 -17.47
C TYR A 284 7.38 5.52 -17.00
N GLY A 285 8.43 5.55 -16.15
CA GLY A 285 9.18 6.78 -15.83
C GLY A 285 8.32 7.97 -15.42
N ARG A 286 7.19 7.73 -14.74
CA ARG A 286 6.24 8.77 -14.28
C ARG A 286 5.78 8.46 -12.87
N THR A 287 5.53 9.50 -12.08
CA THR A 287 4.82 9.36 -10.82
C THR A 287 3.41 8.85 -11.05
N PHE A 288 2.91 8.05 -10.12
CA PHE A 288 1.55 7.53 -10.17
C PHE A 288 0.92 7.58 -8.77
N VAL A 289 -0.40 7.76 -8.75
CA VAL A 289 -1.17 7.78 -7.50
C VAL A 289 -1.23 6.37 -6.95
N VAL A 290 -0.81 6.20 -5.69
CA VAL A 290 -0.87 4.92 -4.98
C VAL A 290 -2.10 4.86 -4.10
N GLU A 291 -2.42 5.97 -3.45
CA GLU A 291 -3.48 6.04 -2.45
C GLU A 291 -4.15 7.42 -2.48
N SER A 292 -5.46 7.43 -2.25
CA SER A 292 -6.27 8.64 -2.11
C SER A 292 -7.06 8.60 -0.81
N HIS A 293 -6.95 9.67 -0.02
CA HIS A 293 -7.61 9.81 1.28
C HIS A 293 -8.49 11.05 1.29
N ARG A 294 -9.52 11.04 2.14
CA ARG A 294 -10.32 12.22 2.43
C ARG A 294 -10.17 12.61 3.89
N PHE A 295 -9.91 13.88 4.14
CA PHE A 295 -9.87 14.43 5.48
C PHE A 295 -10.60 15.76 5.53
N HIS A 296 -11.79 15.72 6.14
CA HIS A 296 -12.71 16.86 6.15
C HIS A 296 -13.04 17.27 4.69
N LYS A 297 -12.68 18.50 4.29
CA LYS A 297 -12.87 19.00 2.92
C LYS A 297 -11.66 18.76 2.02
N LEU A 298 -10.55 18.24 2.56
CA LEU A 298 -9.33 18.03 1.81
C LEU A 298 -9.30 16.66 1.13
N THR A 299 -8.90 16.67 -0.14
CA THR A 299 -8.50 15.49 -0.90
C THR A 299 -6.98 15.34 -0.80
N LEU A 300 -6.53 14.19 -0.31
CA LEU A 300 -5.12 13.91 -0.08
C LEU A 300 -4.70 12.77 -1.00
N GLN A 301 -3.60 12.93 -1.74
CA GLN A 301 -3.05 11.86 -2.57
C GLN A 301 -1.62 11.53 -2.18
N THR A 302 -1.25 10.26 -2.32
CA THR A 302 0.14 9.80 -2.21
C THR A 302 0.61 9.34 -3.57
N TRP A 303 1.68 9.97 -4.08
CA TRP A 303 2.26 9.65 -5.38
C TRP A 303 3.58 8.92 -5.18
N ALA A 304 3.72 7.74 -5.79
CA ALA A 304 4.99 7.03 -5.79
C ALA A 304 5.85 7.48 -6.95
N ILE A 305 7.10 7.79 -6.63
CA ILE A 305 8.18 7.88 -7.61
C ILE A 305 8.63 6.45 -7.91
N PRO A 306 8.65 6.03 -9.19
CA PRO A 306 9.01 4.68 -9.61
C PRO A 306 10.52 4.42 -9.49
N LYS A 307 11.07 4.56 -8.28
CA LYS A 307 12.49 4.38 -7.94
C LYS A 307 12.62 3.75 -6.56
N TYR A 308 13.63 2.90 -6.40
CA TYR A 308 14.01 2.30 -5.13
C TYR A 308 15.04 3.14 -4.41
N LYS A 309 15.08 3.05 -3.07
CA LYS A 309 16.04 3.73 -2.19
C LYS A 309 17.47 3.75 -2.72
N ILE A 310 18.00 2.60 -3.16
CA ILE A 310 19.39 2.48 -3.61
C ILE A 310 19.70 3.41 -4.80
N GLN A 311 18.72 3.68 -5.65
CA GLN A 311 18.88 4.53 -6.83
C GLN A 311 19.04 6.01 -6.47
N TYR A 312 18.58 6.44 -5.30
CA TYR A 312 18.81 7.81 -4.81
C TYR A 312 20.27 8.06 -4.42
N PHE A 313 21.02 7.00 -4.08
CA PHE A 313 22.42 7.12 -3.65
C PHE A 313 23.42 6.96 -4.82
N LEU A 314 23.01 6.30 -5.91
CA LEU A 314 23.87 6.06 -7.08
C LEU A 314 24.03 7.32 -7.95
N PRO A 315 25.23 7.66 -8.48
CA PRO A 315 25.43 8.87 -9.27
C PRO A 315 24.58 8.96 -10.55
N TRP A 316 24.48 7.85 -11.30
CA TRP A 316 23.79 7.82 -12.61
C TRP A 316 22.27 8.01 -12.52
N PRO A 317 21.53 7.36 -11.59
CA PRO A 317 20.08 7.54 -11.49
C PRO A 317 19.64 8.86 -10.83
N LYS A 318 20.54 9.63 -10.21
CA LYS A 318 20.18 10.86 -9.46
C LYS A 318 19.52 11.93 -10.32
N SER A 319 20.03 12.21 -11.53
CA SER A 319 19.40 13.18 -12.44
C SER A 319 18.00 12.73 -12.85
N SER A 320 17.80 11.42 -13.09
CA SER A 320 16.48 10.84 -13.38
C SER A 320 15.50 11.02 -12.22
N VAL A 321 15.93 10.79 -10.97
CA VAL A 321 15.09 10.99 -9.77
C VAL A 321 14.66 12.45 -9.64
N ASN A 322 15.58 13.40 -9.80
CA ASN A 322 15.28 14.83 -9.72
C ASN A 322 14.23 15.26 -10.73
N ASN A 323 14.38 14.81 -11.97
CA ASN A 323 13.43 15.13 -13.04
C ASN A 323 12.04 14.59 -12.72
N LEU A 324 11.93 13.45 -12.02
CA LEU A 324 10.64 12.90 -11.57
C LEU A 324 10.03 13.72 -10.43
N ILE A 325 10.84 14.15 -9.44
CA ILE A 325 10.37 15.00 -8.34
C ILE A 325 9.90 16.36 -8.88
N GLU A 326 10.72 16.99 -9.72
CA GLU A 326 10.39 18.26 -10.38
C GLU A 326 9.11 18.13 -11.20
N LYS A 327 9.01 17.09 -12.03
CA LYS A 327 7.80 16.83 -12.80
C LYS A 327 6.58 16.61 -11.91
N ALA A 328 6.73 15.93 -10.76
CA ALA A 328 5.63 15.74 -9.81
C ALA A 328 5.18 17.06 -9.18
N ILE A 329 6.12 17.94 -8.80
CA ILE A 329 5.80 19.28 -8.28
C ILE A 329 5.08 20.10 -9.35
N LEU A 330 5.57 20.07 -10.60
CA LEU A 330 4.95 20.78 -11.72
C LEU A 330 3.61 20.16 -12.14
N ASP A 331 3.44 18.84 -12.07
CA ASP A 331 2.17 18.16 -12.34
C ASP A 331 1.14 18.51 -11.24
N ALA A 332 1.58 18.71 -9.99
CA ALA A 332 0.76 19.26 -8.92
C ALA A 332 0.45 20.76 -9.10
N GLU A 333 1.36 21.53 -9.69
CA GLU A 333 1.18 22.98 -9.97
C GLU A 333 0.29 23.24 -11.19
N ILE A 334 0.45 22.47 -12.28
CA ILE A 334 -0.27 22.39 -13.58
C ILE A 334 0.76 21.95 -14.65
N LYS A 335 0.58 20.79 -15.30
CA LYS A 335 1.25 20.35 -16.57
C LYS A 335 2.41 21.25 -17.08
N GLY A 336 3.66 21.02 -16.68
CA GLY A 336 4.83 21.21 -17.58
C GLY A 336 6.16 21.85 -17.10
N VAL A 337 7.21 21.00 -17.12
CA VAL A 337 8.60 21.13 -17.69
C VAL A 337 9.83 21.70 -16.90
N LYS A 338 10.79 20.77 -16.58
CA LYS A 338 12.32 20.67 -16.59
C LYS A 338 13.23 21.83 -16.06
N LYS A 339 14.46 21.68 -15.47
CA LYS A 339 15.49 20.61 -15.28
C LYS A 339 16.50 20.95 -14.12
N GLU A 340 16.94 19.94 -13.32
CA GLU A 340 18.26 19.65 -12.63
C GLU A 340 18.83 20.45 -11.41
N ASP A 341 18.77 19.91 -10.18
CA ASP A 341 19.88 19.55 -9.25
C ASP A 341 19.29 19.04 -7.89
N LEU A 342 20.00 18.21 -7.11
CA LEU A 342 19.42 17.47 -5.96
C LEU A 342 19.28 18.29 -4.66
N ASN A 343 18.05 18.32 -4.14
CA ASN A 343 17.63 18.21 -2.72
C ASN A 343 18.34 19.02 -1.62
N ALA A 344 18.31 20.34 -1.74
CA ALA A 344 18.35 21.24 -0.58
C ALA A 344 16.99 21.28 0.14
N HIS A 345 16.45 20.13 0.58
CA HIS A 345 15.13 20.06 1.25
C HIS A 345 14.01 20.74 0.45
N GLY A 346 13.99 20.60 -0.88
CA GLY A 346 12.99 21.23 -1.76
C GLY A 346 13.28 22.69 -2.17
N GLU A 347 14.26 23.36 -1.56
CA GLU A 347 14.56 24.79 -1.79
C GLU A 347 14.94 25.10 -3.24
N ILE A 348 15.62 24.17 -3.92
CA ILE A 348 16.02 24.35 -5.32
C ILE A 348 14.81 24.52 -6.26
N TYR A 349 13.71 23.82 -5.99
CA TYR A 349 12.51 23.90 -6.81
C TYR A 349 11.80 25.24 -6.60
N VAL A 350 11.74 25.72 -5.35
CA VAL A 350 11.17 27.03 -5.02
C VAL A 350 12.01 28.16 -5.63
N LYS A 351 13.34 28.05 -5.61
CA LYS A 351 14.24 29.03 -6.27
C LYS A 351 14.08 29.03 -7.79
N ARG A 352 13.90 27.85 -8.40
CA ARG A 352 13.71 27.72 -9.85
C ARG A 352 12.35 28.25 -10.32
N TYR A 353 11.33 28.08 -9.50
CA TYR A 353 9.95 28.44 -9.81
C TYR A 353 9.39 29.36 -8.71
N PRO A 354 9.78 30.65 -8.68
CA PRO A 354 9.38 31.57 -7.62
C PRO A 354 7.87 31.87 -7.60
N GLU A 355 7.17 31.62 -8.71
CA GLU A 355 5.73 31.83 -8.85
C GLU A 355 4.88 30.60 -8.46
N LEU A 356 5.49 29.56 -7.87
CA LEU A 356 4.78 28.35 -7.42
C LEU A 356 3.64 28.68 -6.43
N LYS A 357 2.42 28.33 -6.83
CA LYS A 357 1.24 28.40 -5.96
C LYS A 357 1.23 27.24 -4.96
N VAL A 358 1.63 26.05 -5.40
CA VAL A 358 1.81 24.87 -4.57
C VAL A 358 2.94 25.11 -3.57
N LYS A 359 2.66 24.84 -2.30
CA LYS A 359 3.62 24.97 -1.20
C LYS A 359 4.38 23.67 -1.01
N VAL A 360 5.70 23.81 -0.97
CA VAL A 360 6.63 22.68 -0.81
C VAL A 360 6.94 22.59 0.68
N VAL A 361 6.57 21.45 1.27
CA VAL A 361 6.73 21.17 2.70
C VAL A 361 7.59 19.93 2.85
N ASP A 362 8.79 20.11 3.37
CA ASP A 362 9.71 19.01 3.65
C ASP A 362 9.33 18.26 4.93
N GLY A 363 8.53 18.88 5.80
CA GLY A 363 7.97 18.32 7.04
C GLY A 363 8.93 18.21 8.22
N SER A 364 10.10 18.85 8.13
CA SER A 364 11.14 18.77 9.15
C SER A 364 10.70 19.35 10.49
N SER A 365 9.89 20.41 10.51
CA SER A 365 9.49 21.11 11.73
C SER A 365 8.58 20.25 12.60
N LEU A 366 7.64 19.52 11.99
CA LEU A 366 6.82 18.55 12.72
C LEU A 366 7.65 17.33 13.15
N ALA A 367 8.59 16.85 12.33
CA ALA A 367 9.48 15.77 12.72
C ALA A 367 10.33 16.14 13.96
N VAL A 368 10.89 17.35 13.99
CA VAL A 368 11.60 17.90 15.16
C VAL A 368 10.65 17.96 16.37
N SER A 369 9.44 18.47 16.18
CA SER A 369 8.43 18.56 17.24
C SER A 369 8.10 17.20 17.85
N VAL A 370 7.91 16.17 17.00
CA VAL A 370 7.63 14.80 17.45
C VAL A 370 8.81 14.25 18.25
N VAL A 371 10.05 14.38 17.76
CA VAL A 371 11.24 13.90 18.47
C VAL A 371 11.36 14.56 19.85
N LEU A 372 11.20 15.88 19.92
CA LEU A 372 11.29 16.63 21.18
C LEU A 372 10.21 16.21 22.19
N ASN A 373 8.99 15.94 21.72
CA ASN A 373 7.88 15.50 22.57
C ASN A 373 7.92 14.00 22.92
N SER A 374 8.70 13.19 22.20
CA SER A 374 8.98 11.79 22.53
C SER A 374 10.03 11.64 23.65
N ILE A 375 10.79 12.68 23.98
CA ILE A 375 11.79 12.64 25.07
C ILE A 375 11.07 12.64 26.43
N PRO A 376 11.35 11.69 27.33
CA PRO A 376 10.74 11.65 28.65
C PRO A 376 10.96 12.94 29.44
N LYS A 377 9.90 13.42 30.13
CA LYS A 377 9.98 14.59 31.01
C LYS A 377 11.03 14.37 32.11
N GLY A 378 11.80 15.42 32.41
CA GLY A 378 12.90 15.38 33.39
C GLY A 378 14.24 14.89 32.83
N THR A 379 14.34 14.62 31.52
CA THR A 379 15.62 14.29 30.88
C THR A 379 16.54 15.52 30.87
N THR A 380 17.74 15.40 31.44
CA THR A 380 18.75 16.47 31.51
C THR A 380 19.89 16.29 30.49
N GLN A 381 20.11 15.06 30.01
CA GLN A 381 21.17 14.69 29.08
C GLN A 381 20.65 13.71 28.03
N VAL A 382 21.06 13.91 26.78
CA VAL A 382 20.79 12.99 25.66
C VAL A 382 22.06 12.72 24.88
N LEU A 383 22.18 11.53 24.28
CA LEU A 383 23.22 11.26 23.28
C LEU A 383 22.63 11.42 21.88
N LEU A 384 23.24 12.25 21.03
CA LEU A 384 22.89 12.37 19.61
C LEU A 384 23.94 11.66 18.76
N THR A 385 23.51 10.76 17.88
CA THR A 385 24.42 10.05 16.98
C THR A 385 23.78 9.62 15.66
N GLY A 386 24.60 9.38 14.65
CA GLY A 386 24.18 9.06 13.29
C GLY A 386 24.36 10.26 12.35
N ASN A 387 23.83 10.15 11.14
CA ASN A 387 23.99 11.20 10.13
C ASN A 387 23.30 12.50 10.56
N LEU A 388 24.07 13.59 10.65
CA LEU A 388 23.56 14.92 11.02
C LEU A 388 22.75 15.55 9.89
N THR A 389 21.43 15.40 9.96
CA THR A 389 20.46 16.01 9.04
C THR A 389 19.94 17.35 9.58
N LYS A 390 19.17 18.10 8.75
CA LYS A 390 18.43 19.30 9.20
C LYS A 390 17.66 19.08 10.51
N VAL A 391 16.97 17.95 10.64
CA VAL A 391 16.23 17.57 11.85
C VAL A 391 17.18 17.37 13.03
N ALA A 392 18.33 16.73 12.83
CA ALA A 392 19.32 16.51 13.88
C ALA A 392 19.86 17.83 14.46
N TYR A 393 20.23 18.78 13.58
CA TYR A 393 20.71 20.10 14.01
C TYR A 393 19.62 20.87 14.75
N ALA A 394 18.39 20.90 14.21
CA ALA A 394 17.27 21.58 14.84
C ALA A 394 16.94 21.00 16.23
N VAL A 395 16.87 19.68 16.36
CA VAL A 395 16.66 19.01 17.65
C VAL A 395 17.77 19.35 18.63
N ALA A 396 19.04 19.27 18.23
CA ALA A 396 20.17 19.59 19.11
C ALA A 396 20.10 21.03 19.64
N LEU A 397 19.86 22.00 18.74
CA LEU A 397 19.77 23.41 19.10
C LEU A 397 18.58 23.69 20.03
N THR A 398 17.40 23.15 19.73
CA THR A 398 16.20 23.35 20.56
C THR A 398 16.35 22.71 21.94
N LEU A 399 17.03 21.56 22.05
CA LEU A 399 17.33 20.95 23.36
C LEU A 399 18.29 21.82 24.16
N CYS A 400 19.31 22.38 23.52
CA CYS A 400 20.23 23.30 24.19
C CYS A 400 19.57 24.58 24.67
N GLN A 401 18.64 25.15 23.89
CA GLN A 401 17.84 26.29 24.32
C GLN A 401 16.94 25.94 25.53
N LYS A 402 16.54 24.67 25.68
CA LYS A 402 15.81 24.16 26.85
C LYS A 402 16.72 23.76 28.02
N GLY A 403 18.03 23.99 27.92
CA GLY A 403 19.00 23.64 28.97
C GLY A 403 19.29 22.14 29.09
N ILE A 404 18.92 21.33 28.10
CA ILE A 404 19.20 19.89 28.07
C ILE A 404 20.52 19.68 27.35
N GLN A 405 21.48 19.05 28.03
CA GLN A 405 22.81 18.80 27.49
C GLN A 405 22.76 17.73 26.38
N VAL A 406 23.38 18.02 25.24
CA VAL A 406 23.42 17.14 24.07
C VAL A 406 24.84 16.62 23.89
N ALA A 407 25.03 15.35 24.20
CA ALA A 407 26.29 14.64 24.03
C ALA A 407 26.43 14.12 22.59
N SER A 408 27.64 14.17 22.05
CA SER A 408 28.01 13.49 20.79
C SER A 408 29.21 12.59 21.05
N SER A 409 29.13 11.35 20.58
CA SER A 409 30.19 10.36 20.78
C SER A 409 31.26 10.37 19.69
N LYS A 410 30.95 10.88 18.49
CA LYS A 410 31.93 11.07 17.42
C LYS A 410 32.46 12.50 17.45
N GLU A 411 33.78 12.63 17.38
CA GLU A 411 34.45 13.94 17.43
C GLU A 411 34.09 14.80 16.22
N GLU A 412 33.97 14.20 15.03
CA GLU A 412 33.52 14.90 13.83
C GLU A 412 32.08 15.42 13.94
N GLU A 413 31.17 14.61 14.49
CA GLU A 413 29.77 15.01 14.70
C GLU A 413 29.70 16.18 15.69
N TYR A 414 30.46 16.10 16.79
CA TYR A 414 30.57 17.17 17.78
C TYR A 414 31.10 18.47 17.16
N LYS A 415 32.21 18.41 16.40
CA LYS A 415 32.78 19.58 15.72
C LYS A 415 31.79 20.23 14.75
N LYS A 416 31.03 19.43 14.00
CA LYS A 416 30.00 19.91 13.07
C LYS A 416 28.83 20.60 13.79
N LEU A 417 28.31 19.99 14.87
CA LEU A 417 27.26 20.58 15.71
C LEU A 417 27.71 21.91 16.33
N LYS A 418 28.92 21.93 16.90
CA LYS A 418 29.49 23.14 17.51
C LYS A 418 29.65 24.28 16.50
N LYS A 419 30.17 23.98 15.31
CA LYS A 419 30.31 24.96 14.22
C LYS A 419 28.94 25.52 13.78
N SER A 420 27.93 24.67 13.65
CA SER A 420 26.57 25.09 13.27
C SER A 420 25.90 25.95 14.36
N SER A 421 26.12 25.61 15.64
CA SER A 421 25.58 26.36 16.79
C SER A 421 26.10 27.79 16.82
N ILE A 422 27.40 27.98 16.58
CA ILE A 422 28.04 29.30 16.51
C ILE A 422 27.45 30.16 15.38
N ASN A 423 27.13 29.55 14.24
CA ASN A 423 26.58 30.27 13.09
C ASN A 423 25.09 30.61 13.22
N MET A 424 24.32 29.88 14.05
CA MET A 424 22.87 30.05 14.17
C MET A 424 22.43 30.76 15.46
N SER A 425 23.31 30.90 16.47
CA SER A 425 22.97 31.57 17.74
C SER A 425 24.15 32.37 18.29
N ASN A 426 23.95 33.68 18.51
CA ASN A 426 24.90 34.57 19.18
C ASN A 426 24.91 34.39 20.73
N ASN A 427 24.23 33.38 21.26
CA ASN A 427 24.10 33.16 22.70
C ASN A 427 25.19 32.21 23.23
N SER A 428 25.87 32.61 24.30
CA SER A 428 26.94 31.82 24.95
C SER A 428 26.44 30.49 25.54
N THR A 429 25.17 30.41 25.94
CA THR A 429 24.56 29.26 26.63
C THR A 429 24.37 28.02 25.74
N THR A 430 24.20 28.16 24.42
CA THR A 430 24.06 27.03 23.50
C THR A 430 25.38 26.27 23.30
N ASN A 431 26.53 26.95 23.45
CA ASN A 431 27.85 26.34 23.28
C ASN A 431 28.27 25.48 24.48
N GLU A 432 27.77 25.77 25.69
CA GLU A 432 28.06 24.98 26.90
C GLU A 432 27.21 23.71 26.98
N CYS A 433 26.07 23.68 26.28
CA CYS A 433 25.17 22.53 26.23
C CYS A 433 25.71 21.36 25.38
N LEU A 434 26.51 21.64 24.33
CA LEU A 434 27.06 20.61 23.47
C LEU A 434 28.30 19.99 24.11
N VAL A 435 28.29 18.67 24.33
CA VAL A 435 29.39 17.97 24.99
C VAL A 435 29.91 16.83 24.14
N PHE A 436 31.23 16.69 24.10
CA PHE A 436 31.87 15.49 23.58
C PHE A 436 31.97 14.46 24.71
N SER A 437 31.35 13.29 24.55
CA SER A 437 31.31 12.24 25.58
C SER A 437 31.52 10.87 24.96
N GLN A 438 32.46 10.10 25.51
CA GLN A 438 32.69 8.68 25.18
C GLN A 438 32.14 7.72 26.24
N SER A 439 31.42 8.23 27.25
CA SER A 439 30.94 7.41 28.38
C SER A 439 29.70 6.58 28.05
N TYR A 440 28.99 6.91 26.95
CA TYR A 440 27.76 6.25 26.47
C TYR A 440 26.74 6.02 27.60
N SER A 441 26.72 6.93 28.57
CA SER A 441 26.04 6.77 29.85
C SER A 441 24.59 7.23 29.83
N GLU A 442 24.23 7.95 28.78
CA GLU A 442 22.95 8.62 28.60
C GLU A 442 21.84 7.58 28.38
N LYS A 443 20.73 7.74 29.10
CA LYS A 443 19.57 6.84 28.98
C LYS A 443 18.81 7.04 27.67
N ILE A 444 18.85 8.24 27.10
CA ILE A 444 18.11 8.62 25.89
C ILE A 444 19.09 8.84 24.75
N TRP A 445 18.90 8.10 23.67
CA TRP A 445 19.73 8.18 22.46
C TRP A 445 18.86 8.67 21.30
N LEU A 446 19.18 9.86 20.80
CA LEU A 446 18.62 10.41 19.57
C LEU A 446 19.43 9.88 18.40
N VAL A 447 18.80 9.07 17.54
CA VAL A 447 19.52 8.30 16.52
C VAL A 447 19.06 8.60 15.10
N GLY A 448 20.04 8.77 14.21
CA GLY A 448 19.81 8.94 12.78
C GLY A 448 20.15 7.70 11.97
N ASP A 449 20.07 7.85 10.64
CA ASP A 449 20.59 6.87 9.71
C ASP A 449 22.09 6.66 9.95
N GLY A 450 22.57 5.43 9.75
CA GLY A 450 23.98 5.06 9.94
C GLY A 450 24.33 4.55 11.33
N LEU A 451 23.36 4.41 12.25
CA LEU A 451 23.57 3.77 13.55
C LEU A 451 24.03 2.31 13.37
N SER A 452 25.27 2.04 13.76
CA SER A 452 25.90 0.73 13.62
C SER A 452 25.54 -0.24 14.75
N LYS A 453 25.82 -1.53 14.55
CA LYS A 453 25.67 -2.56 15.58
C LYS A 453 26.66 -2.31 16.73
N GLU A 454 27.88 -1.92 16.40
CA GLU A 454 28.99 -1.68 17.32
C GLU A 454 28.68 -0.52 18.27
N GLU A 455 28.01 0.53 17.78
CA GLU A 455 27.53 1.64 18.61
C GLU A 455 26.40 1.20 19.55
N GLN A 456 25.43 0.43 19.06
CA GLN A 456 24.31 -0.03 19.88
C GLN A 456 24.77 -0.93 21.03
N VAL A 457 25.83 -1.72 20.84
CA VAL A 457 26.40 -2.57 21.91
C VAL A 457 26.91 -1.74 23.09
N LYS A 458 27.36 -0.50 22.86
CA LYS A 458 27.86 0.41 23.91
C LYS A 458 26.74 1.01 24.77
N ALA A 459 25.48 0.93 24.32
CA ALA A 459 24.35 1.43 25.09
C ALA A 459 24.13 0.61 26.37
N ARG A 460 23.71 1.30 27.43
CA ARG A 460 23.33 0.68 28.70
C ARG A 460 22.00 -0.06 28.58
N LYS A 461 21.80 -1.05 29.44
CA LYS A 461 20.51 -1.75 29.54
C LYS A 461 19.40 -0.75 29.84
N GLY A 462 18.29 -0.86 29.12
CA GLY A 462 17.14 0.05 29.25
C GLY A 462 17.31 1.41 28.57
N THR A 463 18.35 1.61 27.76
CA THR A 463 18.48 2.80 26.90
C THR A 463 17.28 2.88 25.94
N ILE A 464 16.79 4.09 25.72
CA ILE A 464 15.69 4.41 24.81
C ILE A 464 16.27 5.07 23.56
N PHE A 465 16.19 4.38 22.42
CA PHE A 465 16.55 4.89 21.11
C PHE A 465 15.34 5.59 20.50
N ILE A 466 15.44 6.91 20.30
CA ILE A 466 14.43 7.76 19.66
C ILE A 466 14.98 8.18 18.29
N PRO A 467 14.46 7.62 17.19
CA PRO A 467 14.94 8.00 15.87
C PRO A 467 14.52 9.42 15.50
N PHE A 468 15.41 10.16 14.83
CA PHE A 468 15.08 11.42 14.15
C PHE A 468 15.13 11.30 12.62
N SER A 469 15.52 10.13 12.10
CA SER A 469 15.58 9.82 10.67
C SER A 469 14.25 9.31 10.13
N GLN A 470 14.09 9.40 8.80
CA GLN A 470 12.94 8.83 8.10
C GLN A 470 12.95 7.30 8.16
N PHE A 471 14.12 6.65 8.12
CA PHE A 471 14.21 5.19 8.20
C PHE A 471 14.45 4.74 9.64
N PRO A 472 13.83 3.62 10.08
CA PRO A 472 14.00 3.11 11.42
C PRO A 472 15.40 2.51 11.58
N PRO A 473 16.05 2.66 12.74
CA PRO A 473 17.28 1.95 13.03
C PRO A 473 17.01 0.45 13.06
N LYS A 474 18.01 -0.36 12.66
CA LYS A 474 17.94 -1.81 12.82
C LYS A 474 18.19 -2.15 14.30
N PRO A 475 17.19 -2.67 15.02
CA PRO A 475 17.34 -2.92 16.45
C PRO A 475 18.24 -4.13 16.69
N PHE A 476 19.28 -3.96 17.51
CA PHE A 476 20.25 -5.02 17.84
C PHE A 476 20.22 -5.43 19.32
N ARG A 477 19.94 -4.51 20.24
CA ARG A 477 19.92 -4.76 21.69
C ARG A 477 18.52 -5.09 22.18
N LYS A 478 18.24 -6.34 22.54
CA LYS A 478 16.92 -6.78 23.01
C LYS A 478 16.50 -6.20 24.37
N ASP A 479 17.46 -5.76 25.17
CA ASP A 479 17.30 -5.19 26.50
C ASP A 479 17.21 -3.65 26.50
N CYS A 480 17.05 -3.06 25.31
CA CYS A 480 16.82 -1.63 25.10
C CYS A 480 15.45 -1.40 24.42
N PHE A 481 15.01 -0.15 24.42
CA PHE A 481 13.75 0.27 23.80
C PHE A 481 14.05 1.01 22.50
N TYR A 482 13.37 0.63 21.42
CA TYR A 482 13.43 1.34 20.15
C TYR A 482 12.08 1.97 19.88
N HIS A 483 12.06 3.29 19.78
CA HIS A 483 10.86 4.02 19.40
C HIS A 483 10.71 4.04 17.88
N TYR A 484 9.51 4.40 17.41
CA TYR A 484 9.24 4.58 15.99
C TYR A 484 9.98 5.80 15.45
N THR A 485 10.22 5.81 14.13
CA THR A 485 10.55 7.05 13.42
C THR A 485 9.48 8.10 13.67
N PRO A 486 9.80 9.41 13.60
CA PRO A 486 8.84 10.49 13.85
C PRO A 486 7.50 10.26 13.14
N ALA A 487 6.48 9.95 13.92
CA ALA A 487 5.16 9.53 13.46
C ALA A 487 4.11 9.74 14.56
N MET A 488 2.84 9.79 14.16
CA MET A 488 1.70 10.03 15.07
C MET A 488 0.50 9.18 14.66
N HIS A 489 -0.37 8.89 15.62
CA HIS A 489 -1.69 8.30 15.37
C HIS A 489 -2.56 9.25 14.56
N THR A 490 -3.27 8.70 13.57
CA THR A 490 -4.19 9.47 12.72
C THR A 490 -5.60 9.54 13.32
N PRO A 491 -6.31 10.67 13.18
CA PRO A 491 -7.68 10.81 13.66
C PRO A 491 -8.64 9.88 12.92
N SER A 492 -9.75 9.46 13.56
CA SER A 492 -10.76 8.57 12.94
C SER A 492 -11.51 9.21 11.78
N THR A 493 -11.49 10.53 11.70
CA THR A 493 -12.06 11.32 10.61
C THR A 493 -11.24 11.25 9.31
N LEU A 494 -10.00 10.72 9.34
CA LEU A 494 -9.20 10.49 8.14
C LEU A 494 -9.64 9.17 7.48
N GLN A 495 -10.28 9.27 6.32
CA GLN A 495 -10.90 8.13 5.62
C GLN A 495 -9.92 7.44 4.65
N ASN A 496 -10.26 6.21 4.25
CA ASN A 496 -9.54 5.38 3.27
C ASN A 496 -8.11 4.94 3.67
N LEU A 497 -7.83 4.86 4.98
CA LEU A 497 -6.53 4.47 5.50
C LEU A 497 -6.48 2.96 5.78
N HIS A 498 -6.44 2.17 4.70
CA HIS A 498 -6.49 0.69 4.75
C HIS A 498 -5.09 0.03 4.80
N SER A 499 -4.05 0.77 4.43
CA SER A 499 -2.65 0.35 4.37
C SER A 499 -1.81 0.96 5.49
N CYS A 500 -0.69 0.29 5.78
CA CYS A 500 0.39 0.79 6.62
C CYS A 500 1.33 1.68 5.81
N GLU A 501 1.83 2.75 6.42
CA GLU A 501 2.92 3.53 5.82
C GLU A 501 4.27 2.87 6.13
N ASN A 502 4.74 2.02 5.22
CA ASN A 502 5.97 1.24 5.36
C ASN A 502 5.97 0.42 6.66
N TRP A 503 6.90 0.68 7.58
CA TRP A 503 7.07 -0.01 8.88
C TRP A 503 6.16 0.52 9.98
N LEU A 504 5.36 1.56 9.72
CA LEU A 504 4.43 2.11 10.70
C LEU A 504 3.18 1.23 10.79
N PRO A 505 2.61 1.03 11.99
CA PRO A 505 1.35 0.30 12.13
C PRO A 505 0.18 1.04 11.45
N ARG A 506 -0.91 0.31 11.19
CA ARG A 506 -2.09 0.90 10.56
C ARG A 506 -2.62 2.06 11.41
N ARG A 507 -3.10 3.12 10.75
CA ARG A 507 -3.52 4.38 11.40
C ARG A 507 -2.42 5.10 12.16
N VAL A 508 -1.17 4.87 11.76
CA VAL A 508 -0.02 5.70 12.14
C VAL A 508 0.62 6.21 10.85
N MET A 509 0.93 7.49 10.84
CA MET A 509 1.44 8.21 9.67
C MET A 509 2.71 8.97 10.05
N SER A 510 3.65 9.08 9.11
CA SER A 510 4.91 9.76 9.38
C SER A 510 4.71 11.26 9.59
N ALA A 511 5.54 11.86 10.46
CA ALA A 511 5.49 13.29 10.76
C ALA A 511 5.66 14.14 9.48
N TRP A 512 6.50 13.68 8.54
CA TRP A 512 6.71 14.35 7.26
C TRP A 512 5.44 14.43 6.42
N ARG A 513 4.67 13.34 6.36
CA ARG A 513 3.39 13.31 5.64
C ARG A 513 2.32 14.14 6.36
N ILE A 514 2.24 14.03 7.69
CA ILE A 514 1.29 14.81 8.50
C ILE A 514 1.53 16.31 8.34
N ALA A 515 2.79 16.74 8.27
CA ALA A 515 3.13 18.16 8.12
C ALA A 515 2.47 18.78 6.89
N GLY A 516 2.56 18.13 5.72
CA GLY A 516 1.89 18.61 4.51
C GLY A 516 0.37 18.67 4.64
N ILE A 517 -0.24 17.73 5.38
CA ILE A 517 -1.67 17.73 5.67
C ILE A 517 -2.05 18.91 6.57
N VAL A 518 -1.29 19.15 7.65
CA VAL A 518 -1.54 20.25 8.60
C VAL A 518 -1.37 21.61 7.93
N HIS A 519 -0.35 21.78 7.08
CA HIS A 519 -0.19 22.98 6.25
C HIS A 519 -1.43 23.24 5.39
N GLY A 520 -1.96 22.20 4.73
CA GLY A 520 -3.18 22.29 3.94
C GLY A 520 -4.44 22.61 4.77
N LEU A 521 -4.55 22.07 5.99
CA LEU A 521 -5.68 22.31 6.89
C LEU A 521 -5.67 23.72 7.49
N GLU A 522 -4.50 24.22 7.86
CA GLU A 522 -4.34 25.55 8.42
C GLU A 522 -4.26 26.64 7.34
N GLY A 523 -4.17 26.27 6.06
CA GLY A 523 -4.06 27.21 4.95
C GLY A 523 -2.78 28.04 4.98
N TRP A 524 -1.67 27.46 5.46
CA TRP A 524 -0.38 28.16 5.51
C TRP A 524 0.17 28.33 4.10
N ASN A 525 0.45 29.58 3.72
CA ASN A 525 0.91 29.94 2.37
C ASN A 525 2.43 30.00 2.25
N GLU A 526 3.16 29.39 3.17
CA GLU A 526 4.62 29.43 3.25
C GLU A 526 5.23 28.10 2.79
N HIS A 527 6.42 28.17 2.17
CA HIS A 527 7.20 26.96 1.90
C HIS A 527 7.99 26.57 3.16
N GLU A 528 7.96 25.29 3.51
CA GLU A 528 8.83 24.72 4.53
C GLU A 528 9.90 23.89 3.83
N CYS A 529 10.93 24.56 3.32
CA CYS A 529 11.97 23.94 2.50
C CYS A 529 13.34 24.59 2.76
N GLY A 530 14.42 23.91 2.43
CA GLY A 530 15.79 24.41 2.68
C GLY A 530 16.36 23.95 4.01
N PHE A 531 17.69 23.97 4.13
CA PHE A 531 18.39 23.41 5.29
C PHE A 531 18.19 24.24 6.58
N HIS A 532 18.04 25.56 6.44
CA HIS A 532 17.96 26.49 7.58
C HIS A 532 16.52 26.86 7.98
N THR A 533 15.52 26.46 7.19
CA THR A 533 14.12 26.82 7.42
C THR A 533 13.45 25.81 8.35
N ILE A 534 13.29 26.17 9.62
CA ILE A 534 12.42 25.45 10.56
C ILE A 534 11.31 26.41 10.96
N THR A 535 10.08 26.09 10.59
CA THR A 535 8.88 26.82 11.00
C THR A 535 8.71 26.68 12.51
N ASP A 536 7.94 27.57 13.14
CA ASP A 536 7.71 27.52 14.58
C ASP A 536 7.22 26.12 15.03
N ILE A 537 8.12 25.41 15.74
CA ILE A 537 7.96 24.05 16.24
C ILE A 537 6.74 23.96 17.17
N HIS A 538 6.48 25.00 17.96
CA HIS A 538 5.33 25.05 18.85
C HIS A 538 4.03 25.23 18.05
N LYS A 539 4.02 26.15 17.08
CA LYS A 539 2.87 26.38 16.20
C LYS A 539 2.44 25.11 15.46
N VAL A 540 3.39 24.39 14.85
CA VAL A 540 3.09 23.15 14.11
C VAL A 540 2.65 22.01 15.02
N TRP A 541 3.25 21.89 16.20
CA TRP A 541 2.84 20.91 17.18
C TRP A 541 1.39 21.12 17.65
N GLU A 542 1.04 22.34 18.06
CA GLU A 542 -0.31 22.65 18.53
C GLU A 542 -1.38 22.46 17.45
N ALA A 543 -1.11 22.92 16.22
CA ALA A 543 -2.00 22.71 15.08
C ALA A 543 -2.21 21.21 14.81
N THR A 544 -1.14 20.42 14.86
CA THR A 544 -1.19 18.97 14.65
C THR A 544 -2.09 18.28 15.68
N LEU A 545 -1.94 18.62 16.96
CA LEU A 545 -2.81 18.08 18.03
C LEU A 545 -4.27 18.53 17.86
N ARG A 546 -4.51 19.79 17.48
CA ARG A 546 -5.86 20.35 17.25
C ARG A 546 -6.63 19.60 16.17
N HIS A 547 -5.95 19.15 15.12
CA HIS A 547 -6.52 18.32 14.05
C HIS A 547 -6.64 16.83 14.41
N GLY A 548 -6.38 16.46 15.67
CA GLY A 548 -6.63 15.11 16.20
C GLY A 548 -5.53 14.09 15.91
N PHE A 549 -4.35 14.52 15.47
CA PHE A 549 -3.18 13.66 15.45
C PHE A 549 -2.59 13.55 16.85
N HIS A 550 -2.20 12.35 17.27
CA HIS A 550 -1.71 12.12 18.63
C HIS A 550 -0.33 11.46 18.65
N PRO A 551 0.59 11.86 19.56
CA PRO A 551 1.90 11.24 19.67
C PRO A 551 1.80 9.74 19.97
N LEU A 552 2.75 8.99 19.45
CA LEU A 552 2.89 7.57 19.78
C LEU A 552 3.46 7.42 21.19
N PRO A 553 2.92 6.52 22.02
CA PRO A 553 3.58 6.18 23.28
C PRO A 553 4.91 5.49 23.00
N ILE A 554 5.87 5.66 23.91
CA ILE A 554 7.12 4.88 23.91
C ILE A 554 6.71 3.42 24.14
N SER A 555 6.64 2.66 23.05
CA SER A 555 6.28 1.25 23.06
C SER A 555 7.53 0.40 22.90
N HIS A 556 7.54 -0.75 23.55
CA HIS A 556 8.48 -1.81 23.20
C HIS A 556 8.13 -2.28 21.79
N LEU A 557 8.94 -1.95 20.78
CA LEU A 557 8.96 -2.72 19.55
C LEU A 557 9.35 -4.15 19.92
N LYS A 558 8.36 -5.03 20.09
CA LYS A 558 8.58 -6.48 20.25
C LYS A 558 8.91 -7.03 18.87
N PHE A 559 10.09 -7.65 18.78
CA PHE A 559 10.67 -8.27 17.60
C PHE A 559 9.79 -9.40 17.06
#